data_AF-A0A924NA64-F1
#
_entry.id   AF-A0A924NA64-F1
#
_cell.length_a   1.000
_cell.length_b   1.000
_cell.length_c   1.000
_cell.angle_alpha   90.00
_cell.angle_beta   90.00
_cell.angle_gamma   90.00
#
_symmetry.space_group_name_H-M   'P 1'
#
loop_
_entity.id
_entity.type
_entity.pdbx_description
1 polymer ?
#
loop_
_entity_poly.entity_id
_entity_poly.type
_entity_poly.pdbx_seq_one_letter_code
_entity_poly.pdbx_strand_id
1 'polypeptide(L)'
;MIRVLVVDDSATARALLVSLLTAEPDISVVGEATTGRDAVDLASRLAPDLITMDIHMPVMDGLEATMQIMIQSPRPIIIVSSAVQSDVELSLEAMRAGALMVMAKPQGPASPGFANERRQFVSMVRAMSQVKVVRRHGNVSPFTMNTPIARPAAVLPGRVRGALGTTPIRLVAIGASTGGPAALRTILADLPRDFSVPILIVQHIARGFSAGLADWLSHDTPLRVKLAELGEPAAAGPVYIAPDDRHLGCHLDDRGEMRVILDGSAVVGAFRPSASFLFRSTGDSLGVGVLAVILTGMGDDGVSGLR
;
A
#
# COMPACT_ATOMS: atom_id res chain seq x y z
N MET A 1 -6.70 -20.69 3.62
CA MET A 1 -6.32 -20.92 2.21
C MET A 1 -6.85 -19.75 1.42
N ILE A 2 -5.98 -18.99 0.76
CA ILE A 2 -6.28 -17.78 0.01
C ILE A 2 -6.73 -18.18 -1.39
N ARG A 3 -7.92 -17.78 -1.79
CA ARG A 3 -8.54 -18.15 -3.06
C ARG A 3 -8.25 -17.06 -4.09
N VAL A 4 -7.46 -17.37 -5.12
CA VAL A 4 -7.03 -16.39 -6.13
C VAL A 4 -7.68 -16.71 -7.48
N LEU A 5 -8.22 -15.68 -8.14
CA LEU A 5 -8.61 -15.73 -9.55
C LEU A 5 -7.52 -15.08 -10.39
N VAL A 6 -7.00 -15.80 -11.39
CA VAL A 6 -5.95 -15.28 -12.28
C VAL A 6 -6.56 -14.89 -13.62
N VAL A 7 -6.35 -13.64 -14.03
CA VAL A 7 -6.93 -13.07 -15.25
C VAL A 7 -5.83 -12.48 -16.13
N ASP A 8 -5.61 -13.08 -17.29
CA ASP A 8 -4.58 -12.67 -18.26
C ASP A 8 -4.90 -13.30 -19.62
N ASP A 9 -4.85 -12.54 -20.72
CA ASP A 9 -5.10 -13.05 -22.07
C ASP A 9 -3.91 -13.87 -22.60
N SER A 10 -2.70 -13.54 -22.16
CA SER A 10 -1.48 -14.27 -22.50
C SER A 10 -1.42 -15.61 -21.77
N ALA A 11 -1.55 -16.70 -22.55
CA ALA A 11 -1.46 -18.06 -22.02
C ALA A 11 -0.14 -18.31 -21.25
N THR A 12 0.97 -17.73 -21.74
CA THR A 12 2.28 -17.86 -21.09
C THR A 12 2.34 -17.11 -19.76
N ALA A 13 1.85 -15.87 -19.71
CA ALA A 13 1.83 -15.08 -18.48
C ALA A 13 0.89 -15.71 -17.45
N ARG A 14 -0.30 -16.14 -17.88
CA ARG A 14 -1.26 -16.84 -17.02
C ARG A 14 -0.66 -18.12 -16.44
N ALA A 15 -0.05 -18.97 -17.26
CA ALA A 15 0.60 -20.19 -16.81
C ALA A 15 1.73 -19.91 -15.79
N LEU A 16 2.51 -18.85 -16.01
CA LEU A 16 3.52 -18.42 -15.04
C LEU A 16 2.88 -18.03 -13.71
N LEU A 17 1.90 -17.12 -13.71
CA LEU A 17 1.22 -16.66 -12.50
C LEU A 17 0.56 -17.82 -11.74
N VAL A 18 -0.14 -18.71 -12.45
CA VAL A 18 -0.75 -19.90 -11.87
C VAL A 18 0.31 -20.82 -11.25
N SER A 19 1.44 -21.04 -11.93
CA SER A 19 2.53 -21.87 -11.40
C SER A 19 3.15 -21.27 -10.13
N LEU A 20 3.32 -19.95 -10.08
CA LEU A 20 3.85 -19.23 -8.93
C LEU A 20 2.94 -19.35 -7.72
N LEU A 21 1.63 -19.18 -7.93
CA LEU A 21 0.63 -19.20 -6.86
C LEU A 21 0.35 -20.61 -6.36
N THR A 22 0.25 -21.58 -7.26
CA THR A 22 -0.04 -22.99 -6.91
C THR A 22 1.14 -23.66 -6.20
N ALA A 23 2.35 -23.12 -6.34
CA ALA A 23 3.52 -23.60 -5.60
C ALA A 23 3.49 -23.23 -4.10
N GLU A 24 2.56 -22.37 -3.68
CA GLU A 24 2.45 -21.92 -2.29
C GLU A 24 1.34 -22.70 -1.55
N PRO A 25 1.61 -23.30 -0.39
CA PRO A 25 0.68 -24.23 0.27
C PRO A 25 -0.57 -23.54 0.84
N ASP A 26 -0.52 -22.23 1.05
CA ASP A 26 -1.60 -21.43 1.60
C ASP A 26 -2.46 -20.74 0.53
N ILE A 27 -2.11 -20.86 -0.76
CA ILE A 27 -2.80 -20.22 -1.89
C ILE A 27 -3.43 -21.29 -2.79
N SER A 28 -4.65 -21.04 -3.26
CA SER A 28 -5.35 -21.87 -4.22
C SER A 28 -5.86 -21.01 -5.38
N VAL A 29 -5.47 -21.37 -6.60
CA VAL A 29 -6.04 -20.78 -7.81
C VAL A 29 -7.42 -21.40 -8.03
N VAL A 30 -8.46 -20.62 -7.83
CA VAL A 30 -9.87 -21.09 -7.91
C VAL A 30 -10.48 -20.92 -9.28
N GLY A 31 -9.81 -20.18 -10.17
CA GLY A 31 -10.24 -19.99 -11.55
C GLY A 31 -9.21 -19.23 -12.36
N GLU A 32 -9.37 -19.33 -13.67
CA GLU A 32 -8.59 -18.63 -14.67
C GLU A 32 -9.55 -17.97 -15.66
N ALA A 33 -9.19 -16.77 -16.13
CA ALA A 33 -9.94 -16.02 -17.13
C ALA A 33 -8.98 -15.41 -18.16
N THR A 34 -9.49 -15.22 -19.39
CA THR A 34 -8.71 -14.67 -20.51
C THR A 34 -9.27 -13.35 -21.02
N THR A 35 -10.41 -12.90 -20.49
CA THR A 35 -11.06 -11.64 -20.82
C THR A 35 -11.58 -10.97 -19.56
N GLY A 36 -11.74 -9.65 -19.59
CA GLY A 36 -12.37 -8.91 -18.49
C GLY A 36 -13.81 -9.35 -18.22
N ARG A 37 -14.55 -9.78 -19.26
CA ARG A 37 -15.92 -10.27 -19.14
C ARG A 37 -15.97 -11.56 -18.32
N ASP A 38 -15.11 -12.52 -18.65
CA ASP A 38 -15.00 -13.79 -17.92
C ASP A 38 -14.60 -13.54 -16.46
N ALA A 39 -13.71 -12.56 -16.24
CA ALA A 39 -13.28 -12.18 -14.90
C ALA A 39 -14.43 -11.64 -14.05
N VAL A 40 -15.29 -10.76 -14.58
CA VAL A 40 -16.47 -10.24 -13.88
C VAL A 40 -17.40 -11.41 -13.50
N ASP A 41 -17.68 -12.30 -14.45
CA ASP A 41 -18.58 -13.42 -14.23
C ASP A 41 -18.01 -14.43 -13.21
N LEU A 42 -16.71 -14.73 -13.27
CA LEU A 42 -16.02 -15.61 -12.32
C LEU A 42 -15.84 -14.98 -10.94
N ALA A 43 -15.59 -13.68 -10.84
CA ALA A 43 -15.48 -12.98 -9.56
C ALA A 43 -16.76 -13.11 -8.72
N SER A 44 -17.91 -12.97 -9.38
CA SER A 44 -19.22 -13.14 -8.74
C SER A 44 -19.49 -14.59 -8.33
N ARG A 45 -19.21 -15.55 -9.21
CA ARG A 45 -19.46 -16.99 -8.95
C ARG A 45 -18.51 -17.61 -7.92
N LEU A 46 -17.22 -17.36 -8.07
CA LEU A 46 -16.20 -18.02 -7.27
C LEU A 46 -15.93 -17.30 -5.96
N ALA A 47 -16.25 -16.00 -5.89
CA ALA A 47 -16.01 -15.20 -4.72
C ALA A 47 -14.55 -15.30 -4.20
N PRO A 48 -13.53 -15.00 -5.04
CA PRO A 48 -12.13 -15.13 -4.64
C PRO A 48 -11.74 -14.11 -3.57
N ASP A 49 -10.71 -14.41 -2.79
CA ASP A 49 -10.13 -13.50 -1.78
C ASP A 49 -9.25 -12.42 -2.44
N LEU A 50 -8.71 -12.71 -3.63
CA LEU A 50 -7.93 -11.77 -4.45
C LEU A 50 -8.10 -12.10 -5.94
N ILE A 51 -8.03 -11.07 -6.78
CA ILE A 51 -7.95 -11.21 -8.23
C ILE A 51 -6.64 -10.60 -8.71
N THR A 52 -5.86 -11.35 -9.49
CA THR A 52 -4.75 -10.79 -10.27
C THR A 52 -5.25 -10.50 -11.67
N MET A 53 -5.08 -9.27 -12.15
CA MET A 53 -5.74 -8.78 -13.36
C MET A 53 -4.73 -8.14 -14.32
N ASP A 54 -4.61 -8.67 -15.53
CA ASP A 54 -3.96 -7.95 -16.63
C ASP A 54 -4.84 -6.79 -17.13
N ILE A 55 -4.24 -5.75 -17.72
CA ILE A 55 -4.99 -4.63 -18.30
C ILE A 55 -5.41 -4.93 -19.74
N HIS A 56 -4.49 -5.40 -20.58
CA HIS A 56 -4.65 -5.39 -22.02
C HIS A 56 -5.24 -6.70 -22.49
N MET A 57 -6.57 -6.81 -22.41
CA MET A 57 -7.29 -8.02 -22.79
C MET A 57 -8.38 -7.73 -23.83
N PRO A 58 -8.73 -8.71 -24.68
CA PRO A 58 -9.81 -8.56 -25.65
C PRO A 58 -11.19 -8.54 -24.97
N VAL A 59 -12.20 -8.08 -25.71
CA VAL A 59 -13.63 -7.98 -25.32
C VAL A 59 -13.90 -6.94 -24.23
N MET A 60 -13.20 -7.02 -23.10
CA MET A 60 -13.26 -6.07 -21.99
C MET A 60 -11.86 -6.02 -21.37
N ASP A 61 -11.32 -4.82 -21.24
CA ASP A 61 -10.01 -4.61 -20.64
C ASP A 61 -10.06 -4.77 -19.10
N GLY A 62 -8.88 -4.86 -18.48
CA GLY A 62 -8.77 -5.07 -17.04
C GLY A 62 -9.21 -3.89 -16.18
N LEU A 63 -9.16 -2.66 -16.70
CA LEU A 63 -9.60 -1.47 -15.97
C LEU A 63 -11.13 -1.43 -15.90
N GLU A 64 -11.79 -1.68 -17.03
CA GLU A 64 -13.25 -1.80 -17.11
C GLU A 64 -13.73 -2.97 -16.25
N ALA A 65 -13.08 -4.14 -16.36
CA ALA A 65 -13.41 -5.30 -15.53
C ALA A 65 -13.26 -5.00 -14.03
N THR A 66 -12.19 -4.29 -13.64
CA THR A 66 -11.97 -3.86 -12.26
C THR A 66 -13.11 -2.99 -11.75
N MET A 67 -13.52 -1.98 -12.54
CA MET A 67 -14.66 -1.13 -12.17
C MET A 67 -15.95 -1.93 -11.99
N GLN A 68 -16.25 -2.84 -12.92
CA GLN A 68 -17.45 -3.66 -12.84
C GLN A 68 -17.46 -4.59 -11.63
N ILE A 69 -16.34 -5.26 -11.34
CA ILE A 69 -16.20 -6.11 -10.15
C ILE A 69 -16.41 -5.28 -8.88
N MET A 70 -15.81 -4.09 -8.80
CA MET A 70 -15.94 -3.20 -7.64
C MET A 70 -17.36 -2.65 -7.41
N ILE A 71 -18.22 -2.68 -8.42
CA ILE A 71 -19.64 -2.29 -8.31
C ILE A 71 -20.52 -3.49 -7.97
N GLN A 72 -20.34 -4.59 -8.69
CA GLN A 72 -21.22 -5.76 -8.66
C GLN A 72 -20.90 -6.69 -7.48
N SER A 73 -19.62 -7.02 -7.31
CA SER A 73 -19.12 -7.97 -6.33
C SER A 73 -17.71 -7.57 -5.87
N PRO A 74 -17.57 -6.53 -5.03
CA PRO A 74 -16.27 -5.96 -4.70
C PRO A 74 -15.31 -7.03 -4.17
N ARG A 75 -14.14 -7.15 -4.81
CA ARG A 75 -13.03 -8.03 -4.39
C ARG A 75 -11.71 -7.26 -4.44
N PRO A 76 -10.74 -7.61 -3.59
CA PRO A 76 -9.37 -7.14 -3.73
C PRO A 76 -8.84 -7.47 -5.12
N ILE A 77 -8.35 -6.46 -5.84
CA ILE A 77 -7.77 -6.62 -7.19
C ILE A 77 -6.37 -6.02 -7.18
N ILE A 78 -5.39 -6.80 -7.65
CA ILE A 78 -4.08 -6.27 -8.02
C ILE A 78 -3.92 -6.34 -9.52
N ILE A 79 -3.48 -5.23 -10.12
CA ILE A 79 -3.17 -5.21 -11.54
C ILE A 79 -1.76 -5.75 -11.72
N VAL A 80 -1.59 -6.68 -12.66
CA VAL A 80 -0.30 -7.28 -13.00
C VAL A 80 -0.03 -7.03 -14.47
N SER A 81 0.86 -6.08 -14.77
CA SER A 81 1.12 -5.61 -16.15
C SER A 81 2.56 -5.85 -16.56
N SER A 82 2.80 -6.05 -17.86
CA SER A 82 4.14 -6.13 -18.44
C SER A 82 4.81 -4.76 -18.59
N ALA A 83 4.05 -3.66 -18.52
CA ALA A 83 4.49 -2.29 -18.85
C ALA A 83 4.64 -1.36 -17.62
N VAL A 84 5.10 -1.88 -16.48
CA VAL A 84 5.04 -1.13 -15.19
C VAL A 84 6.17 -0.11 -15.00
N GLN A 85 7.29 -0.22 -15.71
CA GLN A 85 8.49 0.52 -15.33
C GLN A 85 8.44 2.05 -15.57
N SER A 86 7.37 2.62 -16.14
CA SER A 86 7.31 4.07 -16.37
C SER A 86 5.92 4.70 -16.54
N ASP A 87 4.82 3.95 -16.42
CA ASP A 87 3.48 4.49 -16.72
C ASP A 87 2.71 4.90 -15.46
N VAL A 88 3.03 6.11 -14.98
CA VAL A 88 2.33 6.76 -13.85
C VAL A 88 0.84 6.94 -14.13
N GLU A 89 0.47 7.15 -15.40
CA GLU A 89 -0.91 7.37 -15.82
C GLU A 89 -1.72 6.07 -15.69
N LEU A 90 -1.17 4.97 -16.17
CA LEU A 90 -1.75 3.64 -16.01
C LEU A 90 -1.92 3.25 -14.54
N SER A 91 -0.92 3.53 -13.68
CA SER A 91 -1.05 3.31 -12.24
C SER A 91 -2.18 4.14 -11.63
N LEU A 92 -2.32 5.40 -12.05
CA LEU A 92 -3.40 6.27 -11.56
C LEU A 92 -4.78 5.78 -12.03
N GLU A 93 -4.90 5.34 -13.28
CA GLU A 93 -6.13 4.79 -13.85
C GLU A 93 -6.55 3.49 -13.16
N ALA A 94 -5.61 2.56 -12.93
CA ALA A 94 -5.85 1.34 -12.17
C ALA A 94 -6.40 1.61 -10.76
N MET A 95 -5.77 2.56 -10.04
CA MET A 95 -6.24 2.95 -8.71
C MET A 95 -7.61 3.62 -8.77
N ARG A 96 -7.86 4.48 -9.79
CA ARG A 96 -9.17 5.08 -10.03
C ARG A 96 -10.25 4.05 -10.35
N ALA A 97 -9.91 2.96 -11.04
CA ALA A 97 -10.80 1.85 -11.32
C ALA A 97 -11.17 1.07 -10.04
N GLY A 98 -10.30 1.08 -9.04
CA GLY A 98 -10.50 0.45 -7.73
C GLY A 98 -9.54 -0.69 -7.43
N ALA A 99 -8.48 -0.85 -8.22
CA ALA A 99 -7.38 -1.75 -7.88
C ALA A 99 -6.70 -1.28 -6.58
N LEU A 100 -6.14 -2.24 -5.83
CA LEU A 100 -5.37 -1.95 -4.63
C LEU A 100 -3.95 -1.48 -4.95
N MET A 101 -3.40 -1.96 -6.07
CA MET A 101 -2.08 -1.60 -6.56
C MET A 101 -1.85 -2.11 -7.98
N VAL A 102 -0.75 -1.66 -8.58
CA VAL A 102 -0.18 -2.17 -9.84
C VAL A 102 1.19 -2.80 -9.56
N MET A 103 1.45 -3.94 -10.18
CA MET A 103 2.71 -4.68 -10.09
C MET A 103 3.20 -5.12 -11.46
N ALA A 104 4.52 -5.18 -11.63
CA ALA A 104 5.12 -5.79 -12.80
C ALA A 104 4.83 -7.30 -12.82
N LYS A 105 4.57 -7.84 -14.01
CA LYS A 105 4.56 -9.30 -14.22
C LYS A 105 5.95 -9.86 -13.84
N PRO A 106 6.03 -10.87 -12.95
CA PRO A 106 7.28 -11.55 -12.68
C PRO A 106 7.90 -12.06 -13.98
N GLN A 107 9.21 -11.95 -14.10
CA GLN A 107 9.93 -12.53 -15.21
C GLN A 107 9.92 -14.05 -15.14
N GLY A 108 10.27 -14.72 -16.24
CA GLY A 108 10.33 -16.18 -16.27
C GLY A 108 11.47 -16.76 -15.40
N PRO A 109 11.46 -18.08 -15.12
CA PRO A 109 12.47 -18.75 -14.31
C PRO A 109 13.94 -18.58 -14.77
N ALA A 110 14.16 -18.22 -16.02
CA ALA A 110 15.48 -17.97 -16.59
C ALA A 110 16.06 -16.60 -16.22
N SER A 111 15.28 -15.69 -15.62
CA SER A 111 15.72 -14.33 -15.27
C SER A 111 16.65 -14.31 -14.04
N PRO A 112 17.77 -13.56 -14.06
CA PRO A 112 18.63 -13.31 -12.90
C PRO A 112 17.92 -12.42 -11.87
N GLY A 113 16.96 -12.99 -11.13
CA GLY A 113 16.11 -12.23 -10.21
C GLY A 113 14.78 -12.91 -9.89
N PHE A 114 14.42 -13.96 -10.65
CA PHE A 114 13.14 -14.65 -10.54
C PHE A 114 12.77 -15.07 -9.12
N ALA A 115 13.73 -15.60 -8.35
CA ALA A 115 13.46 -16.03 -6.98
C ALA A 115 13.03 -14.87 -6.07
N ASN A 116 13.58 -13.67 -6.28
CA ASN A 116 13.21 -12.50 -5.49
C ASN A 116 11.86 -11.93 -5.94
N GLU A 117 11.66 -11.78 -7.25
CA GLU A 117 10.39 -11.32 -7.83
C GLU A 117 9.23 -12.24 -7.45
N ARG A 118 9.43 -13.57 -7.50
CA ARG A 118 8.45 -14.55 -7.02
C ARG A 118 8.09 -14.29 -5.56
N ARG A 119 9.09 -14.15 -4.68
CA ARG A 119 8.84 -13.92 -3.25
C ARG A 119 8.07 -12.62 -3.03
N GLN A 120 8.44 -11.54 -3.71
CA GLN A 120 7.76 -10.25 -3.64
C GLN A 120 6.31 -10.35 -4.16
N PHE A 121 6.09 -10.99 -5.30
CA PHE A 121 4.76 -11.18 -5.89
C PHE A 121 3.83 -11.98 -4.96
N VAL A 122 4.28 -13.15 -4.50
CA VAL A 122 3.52 -13.99 -3.56
C VAL A 122 3.26 -13.26 -2.26
N SER A 123 4.27 -12.54 -1.75
CA SER A 123 4.14 -11.74 -0.54
C SER A 123 3.01 -10.71 -0.71
N MET A 124 2.99 -10.01 -1.83
CA MET A 124 2.00 -8.99 -2.10
C MET A 124 0.58 -9.55 -2.29
N VAL A 125 0.46 -10.70 -2.97
CA VAL A 125 -0.82 -11.42 -3.11
C VAL A 125 -1.41 -11.76 -1.75
N ARG A 126 -0.60 -12.30 -0.83
CA ARG A 126 -1.07 -12.61 0.52
C ARG A 126 -1.50 -11.34 1.27
N ALA A 127 -0.71 -10.27 1.22
CA ALA A 127 -1.04 -9.01 1.87
C ALA A 127 -2.37 -8.42 1.37
N MET A 128 -2.54 -8.35 0.05
CA MET A 128 -3.71 -7.73 -0.57
C MET A 128 -4.97 -8.57 -0.39
N SER A 129 -4.85 -9.90 -0.26
CA SER A 129 -6.01 -10.78 0.04
C SER A 129 -6.71 -10.47 1.36
N GLN A 130 -6.03 -9.80 2.30
CA GLN A 130 -6.59 -9.45 3.61
C GLN A 130 -7.27 -8.07 3.63
N VAL A 131 -7.15 -7.30 2.55
CA VAL A 131 -7.73 -5.95 2.47
C VAL A 131 -9.22 -6.06 2.21
N LYS A 132 -10.04 -5.48 3.09
CA LYS A 132 -11.49 -5.38 2.85
C LYS A 132 -11.77 -4.22 1.90
N VAL A 133 -12.25 -4.53 0.70
CA VAL A 133 -12.74 -3.50 -0.24
C VAL A 133 -14.20 -3.16 0.05
N VAL A 134 -14.51 -1.87 0.03
CA VAL A 134 -15.88 -1.37 0.27
C VAL A 134 -16.58 -1.19 -1.07
N ARG A 135 -17.86 -1.54 -1.12
CA ARG A 135 -18.69 -1.41 -2.31
C ARG A 135 -18.75 0.04 -2.76
N ARG A 136 -18.37 0.30 -4.01
CA ARG A 136 -18.52 1.62 -4.62
C ARG A 136 -20.01 1.78 -4.96
N HIS A 137 -20.71 2.69 -4.27
CA HIS A 137 -22.07 3.05 -4.67
C HIS A 137 -21.99 3.71 -6.05
N GLY A 138 -22.62 3.07 -7.04
CA GLY A 138 -22.44 3.29 -8.48
C GLY A 138 -22.95 4.63 -8.97
N ASN A 139 -22.27 5.71 -8.63
CA ASN A 139 -22.50 7.03 -9.22
C ASN A 139 -21.30 7.45 -10.06
N VAL A 140 -20.92 6.61 -11.04
CA VAL A 140 -20.00 6.99 -12.11
C VAL A 140 -20.56 6.41 -13.41
N SER A 141 -21.13 7.28 -14.24
CA SER A 141 -21.60 6.94 -15.59
C SER A 141 -20.38 6.66 -16.48
N PRO A 142 -20.44 5.68 -17.40
CA PRO A 142 -19.39 5.45 -18.38
C PRO A 142 -19.44 6.55 -19.44
N PHE A 143 -18.27 7.06 -19.83
CA PHE A 143 -18.05 7.94 -20.97
C PHE A 143 -18.92 9.21 -21.03
N THR A 144 -18.44 10.27 -20.38
CA THR A 144 -18.58 11.62 -20.94
C THR A 144 -17.26 12.36 -20.73
N MET A 145 -16.48 12.47 -21.81
CA MET A 145 -15.39 13.44 -21.90
C MET A 145 -15.98 14.84 -21.64
N ASN A 146 -15.21 15.70 -20.99
CA ASN A 146 -15.59 17.05 -20.54
C ASN A 146 -16.57 17.11 -19.38
N THR A 147 -16.06 16.80 -18.19
CA THR A 147 -16.24 17.74 -17.09
C THR A 147 -14.90 17.87 -16.41
N PRO A 148 -14.31 19.09 -16.29
CA PRO A 148 -13.15 19.25 -15.45
C PRO A 148 -13.58 18.73 -14.08
N ILE A 149 -12.91 17.69 -13.57
CA ILE A 149 -12.88 17.50 -12.12
C ILE A 149 -12.35 18.83 -11.64
N ALA A 150 -13.23 19.67 -11.10
CA ALA A 150 -12.79 20.83 -10.38
C ALA A 150 -11.86 20.25 -9.32
N ARG A 151 -10.56 20.43 -9.52
CA ARG A 151 -9.61 20.45 -8.42
C ARG A 151 -10.37 21.22 -7.35
N PRO A 152 -10.53 20.70 -6.12
CA PRO A 152 -10.80 21.61 -5.02
C PRO A 152 -9.77 22.70 -5.25
N ALA A 153 -10.23 23.92 -5.56
CA ALA A 153 -9.33 25.05 -5.70
C ALA A 153 -8.42 24.90 -4.51
N ALA A 154 -7.11 24.92 -4.72
CA ALA A 154 -6.19 24.94 -3.60
C ALA A 154 -6.60 26.18 -2.81
N VAL A 155 -7.48 25.97 -1.83
CA VAL A 155 -7.77 26.88 -0.78
C VAL A 155 -6.45 26.78 -0.06
N LEU A 156 -5.51 27.65 -0.47
CA LEU A 156 -4.41 28.07 0.38
C LEU A 156 -5.08 28.20 1.74
N PRO A 157 -4.75 27.34 2.71
CA PRO A 157 -5.51 27.30 3.94
C PRO A 157 -5.48 28.74 4.46
N GLY A 158 -6.66 29.37 4.46
CA GLY A 158 -6.83 30.68 5.05
C GLY A 158 -6.25 30.53 6.44
N ARG A 159 -5.14 31.23 6.69
CA ARG A 159 -4.27 31.05 7.85
C ARG A 159 -5.13 30.72 9.06
N VAL A 160 -5.15 29.44 9.44
CA VAL A 160 -5.75 29.02 10.69
C VAL A 160 -4.83 29.61 11.75
N ARG A 161 -5.15 30.82 12.20
CA ARG A 161 -4.54 31.46 13.37
C ARG A 161 -5.09 30.74 14.61
N GLY A 162 -4.73 29.48 14.74
CA GLY A 162 -4.72 28.74 15.99
C GLY A 162 -3.25 28.58 16.40
N ALA A 163 -2.96 28.69 17.69
CA ALA A 163 -1.63 28.73 18.27
C ALA A 163 -0.81 27.43 18.11
N LEU A 164 -0.51 27.03 16.87
CA LEU A 164 0.61 26.14 16.57
C LEU A 164 1.87 27.00 16.68
N GLY A 165 2.66 26.76 17.71
CA GLY A 165 3.94 27.45 17.93
C GLY A 165 4.82 27.39 16.69
N THR A 166 5.73 28.36 16.54
CA THR A 166 6.71 28.49 15.46
C THR A 166 7.75 27.36 15.42
N THR A 167 7.52 26.25 16.09
CA THR A 167 8.47 25.15 16.20
C THR A 167 8.51 24.39 14.89
N PRO A 168 9.69 24.23 14.26
CA PRO A 168 9.79 23.47 13.03
C PRO A 168 9.44 22.00 13.28
N ILE A 169 8.68 21.40 12.37
CA ILE A 169 8.47 19.96 12.34
C ILE A 169 9.83 19.29 12.08
N ARG A 170 10.19 18.35 12.94
CA ARG A 170 11.43 17.56 12.89
C ARG A 170 11.21 16.12 12.46
N LEU A 171 9.96 15.64 12.51
CA LEU A 171 9.59 14.25 12.21
C LEU A 171 8.13 14.19 11.74
N VAL A 172 7.86 13.34 10.75
CA VAL A 172 6.50 12.92 10.40
C VAL A 172 6.29 11.48 10.87
N ALA A 173 5.24 11.24 11.65
CA ALA A 173 4.83 9.92 12.09
C ALA A 173 3.49 9.57 11.44
N ILE A 174 3.39 8.42 10.78
CA ILE A 174 2.18 8.00 10.05
C ILE A 174 1.69 6.65 10.57
N GLY A 175 0.41 6.57 10.95
CA GLY A 175 -0.28 5.33 11.29
C GLY A 175 -1.34 4.98 10.25
N ALA A 176 -1.34 3.74 9.77
CA ALA A 176 -2.28 3.28 8.75
C ALA A 176 -2.64 1.80 8.91
N SER A 177 -3.79 1.38 8.36
CA SER A 177 -4.25 -0.01 8.37
C SER A 177 -4.94 -0.37 7.05
N THR A 178 -6.21 -0.78 7.03
CA THR A 178 -6.92 -1.14 5.80
C THR A 178 -6.96 0.01 4.80
N GLY A 179 -6.52 -0.23 3.55
CA GLY A 179 -6.36 0.80 2.51
C GLY A 179 -5.11 1.67 2.67
N GLY A 180 -4.33 1.44 3.73
CA GLY A 180 -3.13 2.19 4.06
C GLY A 180 -2.04 2.14 2.99
N PRO A 181 -1.71 0.99 2.36
CA PRO A 181 -0.70 0.94 1.29
C PRO A 181 -0.98 1.91 0.14
N ALA A 182 -2.23 1.95 -0.34
CA ALA A 182 -2.65 2.88 -1.39
C ALA A 182 -2.56 4.34 -0.94
N ALA A 183 -3.03 4.64 0.27
CA ALA A 183 -2.97 6.00 0.83
C ALA A 183 -1.54 6.49 1.05
N LEU A 184 -0.66 5.62 1.56
CA LEU A 184 0.76 5.87 1.76
C LEU A 184 1.43 6.18 0.42
N ARG A 185 1.19 5.36 -0.61
CA ARG A 185 1.71 5.61 -1.95
C ARG A 185 1.29 6.98 -2.47
N THR A 186 0.01 7.34 -2.36
CA THR A 186 -0.49 8.64 -2.83
C THR A 186 0.23 9.80 -2.13
N ILE A 187 0.42 9.73 -0.82
CA ILE A 187 1.11 10.78 -0.06
C ILE A 187 2.59 10.84 -0.45
N LEU A 188 3.27 9.70 -0.45
CA LEU A 188 4.72 9.62 -0.67
C LEU A 188 5.11 9.92 -2.12
N ALA A 189 4.24 9.65 -3.10
CA ALA A 189 4.48 9.96 -4.51
C ALA A 189 4.54 11.47 -4.80
N ASP A 190 3.84 12.29 -4.01
CA ASP A 190 3.81 13.75 -4.17
C ASP A 190 4.93 14.46 -3.40
N LEU A 191 5.72 13.73 -2.60
CA LEU A 191 6.84 14.29 -1.85
C LEU A 191 8.13 14.32 -2.69
N PRO A 192 8.96 15.36 -2.55
CA PRO A 192 10.22 15.44 -3.28
C PRO A 192 11.25 14.45 -2.71
N ARG A 193 12.19 13.99 -3.54
CA ARG A 193 13.23 13.03 -3.14
C ARG A 193 14.10 13.52 -1.97
N ASP A 194 14.29 14.83 -1.86
CA ASP A 194 15.07 15.51 -0.82
C ASP A 194 14.20 16.01 0.35
N PHE A 195 13.06 15.36 0.59
CA PHE A 195 12.17 15.71 1.70
C PHE A 195 12.94 15.81 3.03
N SER A 196 12.84 16.98 3.67
CA SER A 196 13.82 17.47 4.63
C SER A 196 13.67 16.94 6.06
N VAL A 197 12.68 16.06 6.30
CA VAL A 197 12.45 15.46 7.61
C VAL A 197 12.23 13.95 7.50
N PRO A 198 12.67 13.16 8.48
CA PRO A 198 12.40 11.72 8.54
C PRO A 198 10.89 11.44 8.58
N ILE A 199 10.49 10.32 7.97
CA ILE A 199 9.11 9.80 8.01
C ILE A 199 9.14 8.39 8.63
N LEU A 200 8.44 8.20 9.75
CA LEU A 200 8.22 6.88 10.37
C LEU A 200 6.79 6.41 10.10
N ILE A 201 6.62 5.16 9.67
CA ILE A 201 5.33 4.61 9.29
C ILE A 201 5.07 3.31 10.06
N VAL A 202 3.94 3.25 10.75
CA VAL A 202 3.33 1.99 11.19
C VAL A 202 2.16 1.68 10.27
N GLN A 203 2.29 0.59 9.51
CA GLN A 203 1.23 0.02 8.69
C GLN A 203 0.81 -1.31 9.30
N HIS A 204 -0.46 -1.45 9.70
CA HIS A 204 -1.00 -2.75 10.06
C HIS A 204 -1.13 -3.61 8.81
N ILE A 205 -0.27 -4.61 8.73
CA ILE A 205 -0.22 -5.62 7.67
C ILE A 205 0.12 -6.95 8.32
N ALA A 206 -0.21 -8.07 7.68
CA ALA A 206 0.12 -9.37 8.23
C ALA A 206 1.65 -9.56 8.34
N ARG A 207 2.08 -10.46 9.23
CA ARG A 207 3.51 -10.73 9.44
C ARG A 207 4.12 -11.30 8.15
N GLY A 208 5.33 -10.89 7.82
CA GLY A 208 6.05 -11.26 6.60
C GLY A 208 5.82 -10.32 5.41
N PHE A 209 5.02 -9.26 5.56
CA PHE A 209 4.66 -8.36 4.45
C PHE A 209 5.30 -6.97 4.53
N SER A 210 5.84 -6.58 5.69
CA SER A 210 6.40 -5.23 5.87
C SER A 210 7.58 -4.95 4.93
N ALA A 211 8.42 -5.97 4.65
CA ALA A 211 9.52 -5.86 3.68
C ALA A 211 9.01 -5.62 2.26
N GLY A 212 8.01 -6.40 1.81
CA GLY A 212 7.44 -6.27 0.47
C GLY A 212 6.73 -4.92 0.27
N LEU A 213 6.09 -4.40 1.32
CA LEU A 213 5.52 -3.05 1.31
C LEU A 213 6.59 -1.97 1.14
N ALA A 214 7.70 -2.08 1.87
CA ALA A 214 8.82 -1.14 1.77
C ALA A 214 9.44 -1.15 0.38
N ASP A 215 9.70 -2.34 -0.17
CA ASP A 215 10.23 -2.50 -1.53
C ASP A 215 9.30 -1.86 -2.57
N TRP A 216 7.99 -2.12 -2.47
CA TRP A 216 7.00 -1.56 -3.39
C TRP A 216 6.93 -0.03 -3.30
N LEU A 217 6.84 0.54 -2.10
CA LEU A 217 6.80 2.00 -1.93
C LEU A 217 8.12 2.65 -2.37
N SER A 218 9.27 1.98 -2.17
CA SER A 218 10.56 2.51 -2.65
C SER A 218 10.69 2.46 -4.17
N HIS A 219 9.98 1.57 -4.84
CA HIS A 219 9.93 1.50 -6.30
C HIS A 219 8.95 2.53 -6.88
N ASP A 220 7.78 2.69 -6.26
CA ASP A 220 6.65 3.46 -6.80
C ASP A 220 6.63 4.93 -6.37
N THR A 221 7.62 5.37 -5.58
CA THR A 221 7.73 6.75 -5.10
C THR A 221 9.17 7.27 -5.29
N PRO A 222 9.38 8.60 -5.37
CA PRO A 222 10.73 9.15 -5.52
C PRO A 222 11.60 9.01 -4.26
N LEU A 223 11.01 8.61 -3.13
CA LEU A 223 11.64 8.45 -1.82
C LEU A 223 12.24 7.05 -1.65
N ARG A 224 13.33 6.97 -0.87
CA ARG A 224 13.90 5.69 -0.46
C ARG A 224 13.08 5.15 0.72
N VAL A 225 12.40 4.02 0.53
CA VAL A 225 11.60 3.40 1.60
C VAL A 225 12.29 2.12 2.06
N LYS A 226 12.44 1.94 3.38
CA LYS A 226 13.07 0.74 3.96
C LYS A 226 12.38 0.31 5.26
N LEU A 227 12.62 -0.92 5.68
CA LEU A 227 12.33 -1.32 7.06
C LEU A 227 13.27 -0.61 8.01
N ALA A 228 12.72 -0.13 9.13
CA ALA A 228 13.49 0.47 10.22
C ALA A 228 14.42 -0.56 10.87
N GLU A 229 15.62 -0.11 11.22
CA GLU A 229 16.63 -0.85 11.98
C GLU A 229 16.88 -0.19 13.35
N LEU A 230 17.15 -1.01 14.37
CA LEU A 230 17.36 -0.49 15.72
C LEU A 230 18.62 0.39 15.79
N GLY A 231 18.48 1.60 16.32
CA GLY A 231 19.60 2.52 16.59
C GLY A 231 20.14 3.25 15.36
N GLU A 232 19.57 3.01 14.17
CA GLU A 232 19.98 3.78 13.00
C GLU A 232 19.59 5.26 13.14
N PRO A 233 20.35 6.20 12.54
CA PRO A 233 19.95 7.60 12.50
C PRO A 233 18.61 7.76 11.78
N ALA A 234 17.66 8.45 12.39
CA ALA A 234 16.43 8.87 11.73
C ALA A 234 16.73 10.13 10.90
N ALA A 235 17.27 9.91 9.70
CA ALA A 235 17.74 10.96 8.80
C ALA A 235 16.64 11.44 7.84
N ALA A 236 16.80 12.67 7.32
CA ALA A 236 15.98 13.17 6.23
C ALA A 236 16.25 12.39 4.93
N GLY A 237 15.21 12.23 4.10
CA GLY A 237 15.26 11.46 2.85
C GLY A 237 14.59 10.08 2.96
N PRO A 238 15.09 9.14 3.79
CA PRO A 238 14.46 7.83 3.92
C PRO A 238 13.11 7.86 4.64
N VAL A 239 12.23 6.98 4.19
CA VAL A 239 10.98 6.61 4.87
C VAL A 239 11.21 5.27 5.56
N TYR A 240 10.87 5.19 6.84
CA TYR A 240 11.10 4.02 7.66
C TYR A 240 9.77 3.34 7.98
N ILE A 241 9.62 2.09 7.55
CA ILE A 241 8.46 1.25 7.86
C ILE A 241 8.77 0.38 9.07
N ALA A 242 7.81 0.29 9.99
CA ALA A 242 7.92 -0.59 11.15
C ALA A 242 8.08 -2.05 10.71
N PRO A 243 9.10 -2.77 11.18
CA PRO A 243 9.24 -4.19 10.89
C PRO A 243 8.17 -5.00 11.63
N ASP A 244 7.96 -6.23 11.17
CA ASP A 244 7.05 -7.15 11.81
C ASP A 244 7.47 -7.40 13.26
N ASP A 245 6.50 -7.60 14.16
CA ASP A 245 6.76 -8.01 15.55
C ASP A 245 7.60 -7.04 16.40
N ARG A 246 7.74 -5.79 15.96
CA ARG A 246 8.42 -4.74 16.72
C ARG A 246 7.62 -3.45 16.64
N HIS A 247 7.50 -2.74 17.75
CA HIS A 247 7.00 -1.38 17.73
C HIS A 247 8.08 -0.44 17.21
N LEU A 248 7.68 0.54 16.39
CA LEU A 248 8.57 1.57 15.84
C LEU A 248 8.40 2.88 16.60
N GLY A 249 9.51 3.52 16.92
CA GLY A 249 9.55 4.87 17.49
C GLY A 249 10.89 5.55 17.25
N CYS A 250 11.15 6.64 17.96
CA CYS A 250 12.47 7.26 18.02
C CYS A 250 12.76 7.84 19.40
N HIS A 251 14.04 8.10 19.70
CA HIS A 251 14.49 8.95 20.80
C HIS A 251 15.59 9.90 20.34
N LEU A 252 15.91 10.87 21.19
CA LEU A 252 17.15 11.63 21.10
C LEU A 252 18.23 10.92 21.93
N ASP A 253 19.40 10.69 21.34
CA ASP A 253 20.57 10.21 22.09
C ASP A 253 21.21 11.34 22.92
N ASP A 254 22.28 11.01 23.66
CA ASP A 254 23.00 11.97 24.51
C ASP A 254 23.59 13.16 23.73
N ARG A 255 23.72 13.05 22.40
CA ARG A 255 24.20 14.13 21.51
C ARG A 255 23.06 14.93 20.90
N GLY A 256 21.80 14.59 21.21
CA GLY A 256 20.60 15.19 20.63
C GLY A 256 20.30 14.72 19.21
N GLU A 257 20.93 13.64 18.74
CA GLU A 257 20.64 13.06 17.43
C GLU A 257 19.46 12.10 17.53
N MET A 258 18.61 12.10 16.49
CA MET A 258 17.43 11.25 16.47
C MET A 258 17.79 9.82 16.05
N ARG A 259 17.43 8.85 16.88
CA ARG A 259 17.73 7.43 16.71
C ARG A 259 16.44 6.61 16.69
N VAL A 260 16.35 5.70 15.73
CA VAL A 260 15.21 4.77 15.58
C VAL A 260 15.17 3.78 16.75
N ILE A 261 13.98 3.55 17.29
CA ILE A 261 13.70 2.53 18.31
C ILE A 261 12.88 1.41 17.68
N LEU A 262 13.32 0.18 17.94
CA LEU A 262 12.52 -1.03 17.73
C LEU A 262 12.29 -1.71 19.08
N ASP A 263 11.05 -1.71 19.54
CA ASP A 263 10.68 -2.25 20.84
C ASP A 263 9.95 -3.60 20.70
N GLY A 264 10.36 -4.57 21.51
CA GLY A 264 9.84 -5.95 21.49
C GLY A 264 8.80 -6.25 22.56
N SER A 265 8.29 -5.23 23.26
CA SER A 265 7.31 -5.39 24.33
C SER A 265 5.99 -6.00 23.85
N ALA A 266 5.09 -6.24 24.81
CA ALA A 266 3.77 -6.80 24.53
C ALA A 266 2.98 -5.88 23.59
N VAL A 267 2.01 -6.47 22.90
CA VAL A 267 1.11 -5.73 22.01
C VAL A 267 0.46 -4.55 22.73
N VAL A 268 0.33 -3.43 22.02
CA VAL A 268 -0.45 -2.27 22.50
C VAL A 268 -1.85 -2.42 21.95
N GLY A 269 -2.82 -2.62 22.85
CA GLY A 269 -4.15 -3.10 22.47
C GLY A 269 -4.05 -4.49 21.83
N ALA A 270 -4.31 -4.59 20.53
CA ALA A 270 -4.21 -5.85 19.77
C ALA A 270 -3.04 -5.87 18.76
N PHE A 271 -2.20 -4.82 18.72
CA PHE A 271 -1.29 -4.59 17.60
C PHE A 271 0.19 -4.56 18.01
N ARG A 272 1.03 -5.15 17.15
CA ARG A 272 2.49 -4.97 17.12
C ARG A 272 2.98 -5.23 15.68
N PRO A 273 3.46 -4.20 14.95
CA PRO A 273 3.61 -2.79 15.35
C PRO A 273 2.27 -2.10 15.69
N SER A 274 2.31 -1.03 16.50
CA SER A 274 1.14 -0.21 16.90
C SER A 274 1.39 1.25 16.61
N ALA A 275 0.39 1.92 16.03
CA ALA A 275 0.42 3.35 15.76
C ALA A 275 0.36 4.19 17.06
N SER A 276 -0.34 3.73 18.09
CA SER A 276 -0.36 4.40 19.40
C SER A 276 1.04 4.47 20.02
N PHE A 277 1.82 3.38 19.89
CA PHE A 277 3.21 3.37 20.34
C PHE A 277 4.06 4.37 19.55
N LEU A 278 3.92 4.39 18.22
CA LEU A 278 4.65 5.31 17.36
C LEU A 278 4.40 6.77 17.77
N PHE A 279 3.14 7.19 17.87
CA PHE A 279 2.82 8.57 18.21
C PHE A 279 3.26 8.95 19.61
N ARG A 280 3.09 8.05 20.59
CA ARG A 280 3.53 8.30 21.97
C ARG A 280 5.04 8.42 22.07
N SER A 281 5.80 7.44 21.56
CA SER A 281 7.27 7.45 21.65
C SER A 281 7.90 8.65 20.95
N THR A 282 7.36 9.03 19.80
CA THR A 282 7.83 10.21 19.04
C THR A 282 7.44 11.51 19.74
N GLY A 283 6.22 11.60 20.29
CA GLY A 283 5.73 12.72 21.09
C GLY A 283 6.52 12.92 22.39
N ASP A 284 6.81 11.86 23.14
CA ASP A 284 7.62 11.91 24.36
C ASP A 284 9.04 12.42 24.08
N SER A 285 9.58 12.13 22.89
CA SER A 285 10.96 12.49 22.51
C SER A 285 11.10 13.87 21.88
N LEU A 286 10.11 14.32 21.11
CA LEU A 286 10.22 15.52 20.26
C LEU A 286 9.12 16.56 20.53
N GLY A 287 8.10 16.20 21.31
CA GLY A 287 6.97 17.06 21.66
C GLY A 287 6.30 17.68 20.44
N VAL A 288 6.21 19.01 20.44
CA VAL A 288 5.59 19.81 19.36
C VAL A 288 6.35 19.78 18.02
N GLY A 289 7.52 19.12 17.96
CA GLY A 289 8.29 18.91 16.73
C GLY A 289 7.79 17.73 15.88
N VAL A 290 6.73 17.04 16.26
CA VAL A 290 6.18 15.88 15.52
C VAL A 290 4.91 16.27 14.78
N LEU A 291 4.84 15.95 13.49
CA LEU A 291 3.59 15.90 12.74
C LEU A 291 3.09 14.46 12.73
N ALA A 292 2.03 14.19 13.48
CA ALA A 292 1.38 12.88 13.50
C ALA A 292 0.20 12.82 12.52
N VAL A 293 0.14 11.79 11.69
CA VAL A 293 -0.86 11.58 10.64
C VAL A 293 -1.52 10.21 10.84
N ILE A 294 -2.83 10.18 11.01
CA ILE A 294 -3.62 8.93 10.98
C ILE A 294 -4.33 8.83 9.64
N LEU A 295 -4.13 7.71 8.96
CA LEU A 295 -4.77 7.38 7.69
C LEU A 295 -5.88 6.33 7.89
N THR A 296 -6.46 5.90 6.77
CA THR A 296 -7.51 4.86 6.73
C THR A 296 -7.12 3.61 7.52
N GLY A 297 -8.10 3.08 8.26
CA GLY A 297 -7.93 1.92 9.11
C GLY A 297 -9.20 1.51 9.85
N MET A 298 -9.21 0.29 10.38
CA MET A 298 -10.27 -0.21 11.25
C MET A 298 -9.74 -0.28 12.69
N GLY A 299 -10.56 0.14 13.66
CA GLY A 299 -10.20 0.21 15.07
C GLY A 299 -9.77 1.61 15.49
N ASP A 300 -9.17 1.70 16.68
CA ASP A 300 -8.82 2.96 17.35
C ASP A 300 -7.32 3.08 17.65
N ASP A 301 -6.49 2.18 17.12
CA ASP A 301 -5.04 2.28 17.29
C ASP A 301 -4.50 3.56 16.64
N GLY A 302 -3.67 4.27 17.37
CA GLY A 302 -3.20 5.62 17.07
C GLY A 302 -3.90 6.69 17.89
N VAL A 303 -5.20 6.55 18.19
CA VAL A 303 -5.98 7.60 18.88
C VAL A 303 -5.42 7.90 20.26
N SER A 304 -5.05 6.86 21.02
CA SER A 304 -4.50 7.02 22.37
C SER A 304 -3.06 7.55 22.41
N GLY A 305 -2.32 7.45 21.29
CA GLY A 305 -0.97 7.99 21.16
C GLY A 305 -0.92 9.43 20.68
N LEU A 306 -2.02 9.94 20.09
CA LEU A 306 -2.16 11.34 19.69
C LEU A 306 -2.54 12.28 20.85
N ARG A 307 -3.08 11.74 21.94
CA ARG A 307 -3.49 12.49 23.14
C ARG A 307 -2.32 12.67 24.08
#